data_AF-A0A1F8TTX0-F1
#
_entry.id   AF-A0A1F8TTX0-F1
#
_cell.length_a   1.000
_cell.length_b   1.000
_cell.length_c   1.000
_cell.angle_alpha   90.00
_cell.angle_beta   90.00
_cell.angle_gamma   90.00
#
_symmetry.space_group_name_H-M   'P 1'
#
loop_
_entity.id
_entity.type
_entity.pdbx_description
1 polymer ?
#
loop_
_entity_poly.entity_id
_entity_poly.type
_entity_poly.pdbx_seq_one_letter_code
_entity_poly.pdbx_strand_id
1 'polypeptide(L)'
;MNPYRRSLFIRIATVLVYFFLYAPIIGLILFSFNSSRTNIFFGGFISQFGPLIMDGSTVVQSPCGPFHWFCELSRNADVRNATQNTLTIAFISTISATIIGTLAALAMQRYDFRLKSFSQLSLYIPIVIPEIVMGIGILVLFSQVFTFLNNALGLPVGARLTMGLPTVIVSHIAFSVPFVALVVQARLQGFDKSFE
;
A
#
# COMPACT_ATOMS: atom_id res chain seq x y z
N MET A 1 -15.16 40.24 -13.59
CA MET A 1 -14.02 39.37 -13.99
C MET A 1 -14.60 38.14 -14.67
N ASN A 2 -14.25 37.88 -15.94
CA ASN A 2 -14.88 36.84 -16.75
C ASN A 2 -14.25 35.46 -16.44
N PRO A 3 -14.98 34.49 -15.85
CA PRO A 3 -14.41 33.23 -15.36
C PRO A 3 -13.92 32.27 -16.47
N TYR A 4 -14.17 32.59 -17.74
CA TYR A 4 -13.88 31.71 -18.89
C TYR A 4 -12.59 32.01 -19.65
N ARG A 5 -11.90 33.12 -19.36
CA ARG A 5 -10.62 33.45 -20.03
C ARG A 5 -9.45 32.76 -19.31
N ARG A 6 -9.36 31.43 -19.43
CA ARG A 6 -8.21 30.68 -18.91
C ARG A 6 -6.95 31.20 -19.59
N SER A 7 -6.04 31.80 -18.83
CA SER A 7 -4.78 32.30 -19.36
C SER A 7 -4.00 31.13 -19.98
N LEU A 8 -3.36 31.37 -21.13
CA LEU A 8 -2.54 30.39 -21.82
C LEU A 8 -1.48 29.80 -20.87
N PHE A 9 -0.94 30.63 -19.99
CA PHE A 9 -0.02 30.26 -18.93
C PHE A 9 -0.57 29.14 -18.02
N ILE A 10 -1.80 29.28 -17.50
CA ILE A 10 -2.41 28.25 -16.63
C ILE A 10 -2.54 26.94 -17.40
N ARG A 11 -2.97 26.98 -18.67
CA ARG A 11 -3.10 25.76 -19.49
C ARG A 11 -1.75 25.06 -19.68
N ILE A 12 -0.71 25.82 -20.02
CA ILE A 12 0.65 25.27 -20.20
C ILE A 12 1.17 24.71 -18.88
N ALA A 13 1.04 25.44 -17.78
CA ALA A 13 1.46 24.99 -16.45
C ALA A 13 0.75 23.69 -16.05
N THR A 14 -0.56 23.60 -16.26
CA THR A 14 -1.32 22.37 -16.00
C THR A 14 -0.83 21.21 -16.86
N VAL A 15 -0.61 21.40 -18.17
CA VAL A 15 -0.09 20.34 -19.06
C VAL A 15 1.30 19.88 -18.63
N LEU A 16 2.19 20.79 -18.26
CA LEU A 16 3.54 20.46 -17.80
C LEU A 16 3.53 19.66 -16.49
N VAL A 17 2.67 20.04 -15.53
CA VAL A 17 2.52 19.30 -14.28
C VAL A 17 2.01 17.88 -14.54
N TYR A 18 0.97 17.73 -15.37
CA TYR A 18 0.49 16.41 -15.74
C TYR A 18 1.54 15.59 -16.49
N PHE A 19 2.22 16.19 -17.45
CA PHE A 19 3.30 15.50 -18.16
C PHE A 19 4.39 15.02 -17.20
N PHE A 20 4.86 15.87 -16.30
CA PHE A 20 5.88 15.51 -15.31
C PHE A 20 5.43 14.37 -14.38
N LEU A 21 4.19 14.38 -13.90
CA LEU A 21 3.66 13.34 -13.03
C LEU A 21 3.45 12.00 -13.75
N TYR A 22 2.98 12.02 -15.01
CA TYR A 22 2.63 10.81 -15.76
C TYR A 22 3.79 10.26 -16.61
N ALA A 23 4.79 11.07 -16.97
CA ALA A 23 5.96 10.63 -17.74
C ALA A 23 6.66 9.39 -17.18
N PRO A 24 7.00 9.30 -15.86
CA PRO A 24 7.65 8.10 -15.33
C PRO A 24 6.73 6.87 -15.38
N ILE A 25 5.42 7.04 -15.20
CA ILE A 25 4.44 5.95 -15.28
C ILE A 25 4.37 5.41 -16.72
N ILE A 26 4.33 6.30 -17.70
CA ILE A 26 4.37 5.94 -19.12
C ILE A 26 5.68 5.21 -19.43
N GLY A 27 6.81 5.69 -18.92
CA GLY A 27 8.10 5.01 -19.02
C GLY A 27 8.05 3.57 -18.50
N LEU A 28 7.51 3.36 -17.30
CA LEU A 28 7.35 2.02 -16.73
C LEU A 28 6.46 1.12 -17.59
N ILE A 29 5.37 1.65 -18.14
CA ILE A 29 4.48 0.89 -19.04
C ILE A 29 5.25 0.47 -20.30
N LEU A 30 5.99 1.38 -20.94
CA LEU A 30 6.77 1.05 -22.13
C LEU A 30 7.85 0.00 -21.83
N PHE A 31 8.58 0.16 -20.71
CA PHE A 31 9.60 -0.80 -20.29
C PHE A 31 9.02 -2.16 -19.88
N SER A 32 7.75 -2.25 -19.50
CA SER A 32 7.11 -3.55 -19.23
C SER A 32 7.00 -4.46 -20.46
N PHE A 33 7.14 -3.89 -21.66
CA PHE A 33 7.18 -4.61 -22.94
C PHE A 33 8.59 -4.67 -23.55
N ASN A 34 9.62 -4.30 -22.78
CA ASN A 34 11.01 -4.29 -23.23
C ASN A 34 11.48 -5.70 -23.60
N SER A 35 12.13 -5.85 -24.75
CA SER A 35 12.76 -7.10 -25.16
C SER A 35 14.00 -7.42 -24.32
N SER A 36 14.68 -6.43 -23.76
CA SER A 36 15.84 -6.65 -22.89
C SER A 36 15.43 -7.20 -21.53
N ARG A 37 16.21 -8.16 -21.02
CA ARG A 37 16.08 -8.67 -19.65
C ARG A 37 16.47 -7.65 -18.58
N THR A 38 17.16 -6.58 -18.94
CA THR A 38 17.60 -5.53 -18.02
C THR A 38 16.88 -4.22 -18.29
N ASN A 39 16.56 -3.48 -17.24
CA ASN A 39 15.91 -2.15 -17.36
C ASN A 39 16.89 -1.00 -17.62
N ILE A 40 18.14 -1.31 -18.00
CA ILE A 40 19.19 -0.31 -18.24
C ILE A 40 19.05 0.28 -19.66
N PHE A 41 18.69 -0.55 -20.65
CA PHE A 41 18.51 -0.15 -22.04
C PHE A 41 17.18 -0.66 -22.58
N PHE A 42 16.54 0.16 -23.43
CA PHE A 42 15.33 -0.25 -24.14
C PHE A 42 15.71 -0.96 -25.44
N GLY A 43 15.55 -2.28 -25.47
CA GLY A 43 15.90 -3.15 -26.59
C GLY A 43 14.83 -3.25 -27.69
N GLY A 44 13.74 -2.50 -27.56
CA GLY A 44 12.57 -2.61 -28.44
C GLY A 44 11.42 -3.42 -27.81
N PHE A 45 10.36 -3.61 -28.58
CA PHE A 45 9.16 -4.33 -28.13
C PHE A 45 9.21 -5.80 -28.56
N ILE A 46 8.75 -6.70 -27.69
CA ILE A 46 8.52 -8.10 -28.06
C ILE A 46 7.26 -8.17 -28.94
N SER A 47 7.38 -8.47 -30.23
CA SER A 47 6.23 -8.45 -31.16
C SER A 47 5.85 -9.83 -31.70
N GLN A 48 6.75 -10.82 -31.60
CA GLN A 48 6.59 -12.10 -32.28
C GLN A 48 6.13 -13.21 -31.31
N PHE A 49 5.09 -13.92 -31.72
CA PHE A 49 4.59 -15.12 -31.05
C PHE A 49 5.33 -16.37 -31.60
N GLY A 50 5.81 -17.24 -30.72
CA GLY A 50 6.53 -18.45 -31.13
C GLY A 50 7.17 -19.19 -29.95
N PRO A 51 7.96 -20.25 -30.19
CA PRO A 51 8.80 -20.83 -29.14
C PRO A 51 9.77 -19.77 -28.60
N LEU A 52 10.15 -19.88 -27.32
CA LEU A 52 11.03 -18.89 -26.71
C LEU A 52 12.42 -18.92 -27.36
N ILE A 53 12.81 -17.82 -28.02
CA ILE A 53 14.17 -17.63 -28.56
C ILE A 53 14.75 -16.36 -27.97
N MET A 54 15.96 -16.48 -27.44
CA MET A 54 16.74 -15.37 -26.90
C MET A 54 17.99 -15.15 -27.73
N ASP A 55 18.30 -13.90 -28.02
CA ASP A 55 19.58 -13.46 -28.58
C ASP A 55 20.34 -12.66 -27.51
N GLY A 56 21.34 -13.29 -26.90
CA GLY A 56 22.05 -12.76 -25.75
C GLY A 56 21.13 -12.41 -24.58
N SER A 57 20.97 -11.11 -24.31
CA SER A 57 20.10 -10.58 -23.25
C SER A 57 18.74 -10.09 -23.73
N THR A 58 18.39 -10.33 -25.00
CA THR A 58 17.13 -9.88 -25.62
C THR A 58 16.21 -11.05 -25.97
N VAL A 59 14.92 -10.87 -25.72
CA VAL A 59 13.85 -11.80 -26.07
C VAL A 59 13.33 -11.44 -27.45
N VAL A 60 13.61 -12.29 -28.44
CA VAL A 60 13.23 -12.05 -29.85
C VAL A 60 11.79 -12.50 -30.09
N GLN A 61 11.43 -13.68 -29.58
CA GLN A 61 10.10 -14.25 -29.71
C GLN A 61 9.75 -15.04 -28.44
N SER A 62 8.46 -15.05 -28.11
CA SER A 62 7.97 -15.80 -26.95
C SER A 62 6.56 -16.37 -27.19
N PRO A 63 6.14 -17.40 -26.43
CA PRO A 63 4.80 -17.96 -26.56
C PRO A 63 3.69 -16.95 -26.23
N CYS A 64 4.02 -15.94 -25.43
CA CYS A 64 3.09 -14.89 -25.01
C CYS A 64 3.27 -13.57 -25.78
N GLY A 65 4.13 -13.54 -26.80
CA GLY A 65 4.42 -12.34 -27.59
C GLY A 65 4.80 -11.15 -26.71
N PRO A 66 4.14 -9.98 -26.86
CA PRO A 66 4.37 -8.79 -26.04
C PRO A 66 4.22 -9.02 -24.53
N PHE A 67 3.37 -9.96 -24.11
CA PHE A 67 3.06 -10.21 -22.71
C PHE A 67 4.01 -11.20 -22.04
N HIS A 68 5.21 -11.43 -22.60
CA HIS A 68 6.21 -12.37 -22.10
C HIS A 68 6.44 -12.24 -20.59
N TRP A 69 6.75 -11.03 -20.11
CA TRP A 69 7.06 -10.77 -18.70
C TRP A 69 5.87 -11.01 -17.78
N PHE A 70 4.65 -10.74 -18.23
CA PHE A 70 3.43 -11.04 -17.47
C PHE A 70 3.20 -12.55 -17.35
N CYS A 71 3.42 -13.30 -18.43
CA CYS A 71 3.39 -14.76 -18.39
C CYS A 71 4.46 -15.33 -17.47
N GLU A 72 5.69 -14.85 -17.54
CA GLU A 72 6.79 -15.32 -16.69
C GLU A 72 6.51 -15.02 -15.22
N LEU A 73 6.03 -13.81 -14.92
CA LEU A 73 5.63 -13.38 -13.59
C LEU A 73 4.49 -14.25 -13.04
N SER A 74 3.50 -14.57 -13.87
CA SER A 74 2.40 -15.46 -13.47
C SER A 74 2.84 -16.91 -13.22
N ARG A 75 3.96 -17.36 -13.79
CA ARG A 75 4.50 -18.71 -13.58
C ARG A 75 5.39 -18.80 -12.35
N ASN A 76 5.99 -17.70 -11.93
CA ASN A 76 6.86 -17.63 -10.76
C ASN A 76 6.05 -17.83 -9.45
N ALA A 77 6.36 -18.90 -8.72
CA ALA A 77 5.66 -19.26 -7.48
C ALA A 77 5.87 -18.22 -6.36
N ASP A 78 7.06 -17.64 -6.24
CA ASP A 78 7.37 -16.67 -5.20
C ASP A 78 6.57 -15.39 -5.41
N VAL A 79 6.48 -14.90 -6.65
CA VAL A 79 5.69 -13.70 -6.97
C VAL A 79 4.20 -13.94 -6.78
N ARG A 80 3.68 -15.11 -7.18
CA ARG A 80 2.28 -15.47 -6.93
C ARG A 80 1.97 -15.54 -5.44
N ASN A 81 2.83 -16.19 -4.65
CA ASN A 81 2.66 -16.31 -3.21
C ASN A 81 2.73 -14.94 -2.52
N ALA A 82 3.68 -14.09 -2.90
CA ALA A 82 3.78 -12.72 -2.41
C ALA A 82 2.52 -11.90 -2.74
N THR A 83 2.03 -12.00 -3.98
CA THR A 83 0.80 -11.32 -4.42
C THR A 83 -0.41 -11.78 -3.61
N GLN A 84 -0.57 -13.09 -3.39
CA GLN A 84 -1.65 -13.64 -2.56
C GLN A 84 -1.57 -13.17 -1.11
N ASN A 85 -0.36 -13.16 -0.52
CA ASN A 85 -0.14 -12.65 0.83
C ASN A 85 -0.52 -11.17 0.94
N THR A 86 -0.04 -10.32 0.02
CA THR A 86 -0.37 -8.89 0.01
C THR A 86 -1.86 -8.64 -0.17
N LEU A 87 -2.53 -9.36 -1.07
CA LEU A 87 -3.98 -9.24 -1.25
C LEU A 87 -4.75 -9.67 0.01
N THR A 88 -4.33 -10.75 0.65
CA THR A 88 -4.94 -11.22 1.91
C THR A 88 -4.77 -10.19 3.02
N ILE A 89 -3.56 -9.63 3.18
CA ILE A 89 -3.28 -8.56 4.14
C ILE A 89 -4.15 -7.35 3.85
N ALA A 90 -4.16 -6.87 2.60
CA ALA A 90 -4.90 -5.67 2.20
C ALA A 90 -6.40 -5.82 2.46
N PHE A 91 -6.98 -6.96 2.10
CA PHE A 91 -8.41 -7.21 2.27
C PHE A 91 -8.82 -7.23 3.75
N ILE A 92 -8.12 -8.02 4.58
CA ILE A 92 -8.44 -8.16 6.01
C ILE A 92 -8.19 -6.83 6.73
N SER A 93 -7.03 -6.20 6.49
CA SER A 93 -6.67 -4.96 7.16
C SER A 93 -7.62 -3.81 6.80
N THR A 94 -8.04 -3.69 5.54
CA THR A 94 -8.98 -2.66 5.10
C THR A 94 -10.33 -2.80 5.81
N ILE A 95 -10.91 -4.00 5.83
CA ILE A 95 -12.21 -4.23 6.47
C ILE A 95 -12.13 -3.94 7.97
N SER A 96 -11.15 -4.54 8.67
CA SER A 96 -11.00 -4.37 10.11
C SER A 96 -10.68 -2.93 10.48
N ALA A 97 -9.77 -2.26 9.78
CA ALA A 97 -9.42 -0.88 10.05
C ALA A 97 -10.57 0.09 9.74
N THR A 98 -11.36 -0.17 8.70
CA THR A 98 -12.54 0.65 8.37
C THR A 98 -13.56 0.58 9.50
N ILE A 99 -13.87 -0.62 9.99
CA ILE A 99 -14.83 -0.80 11.10
C ILE A 99 -14.31 -0.12 12.37
N ILE A 100 -13.07 -0.45 12.79
CA ILE A 100 -12.50 0.07 14.04
C ILE A 100 -12.31 1.59 13.97
N GLY A 101 -11.75 2.10 12.87
CA GLY A 101 -11.50 3.53 12.68
C GLY A 101 -12.79 4.35 12.59
N THR A 102 -13.83 3.84 11.93
CA THR A 102 -15.14 4.52 11.87
C THR A 102 -15.79 4.59 13.25
N LEU A 103 -15.77 3.48 14.02
CA LEU A 103 -16.28 3.45 15.38
C LEU A 103 -15.50 4.40 16.30
N ALA A 104 -14.17 4.44 16.17
CA ALA A 104 -13.32 5.37 16.91
C ALA A 104 -13.65 6.83 16.56
N ALA A 105 -13.81 7.17 15.29
CA ALA A 105 -14.17 8.52 14.84
C ALA A 105 -15.53 8.96 15.39
N LEU A 106 -16.54 8.09 15.29
CA LEU A 106 -17.87 8.35 15.84
C LEU A 106 -17.84 8.54 17.36
N ALA A 107 -17.09 7.69 18.08
CA ALA A 107 -16.93 7.82 19.53
C ALA A 107 -16.25 9.14 19.93
N MET A 108 -15.20 9.55 19.21
CA MET A 108 -14.50 10.82 19.46
C MET A 108 -15.36 12.04 19.13
N GLN A 109 -16.26 11.94 18.15
CA GLN A 109 -17.13 13.05 17.77
C GLN A 109 -18.32 13.20 18.72
N ARG A 110 -18.96 12.09 19.10
CA ARG A 110 -20.24 12.10 19.81
C ARG A 110 -20.11 12.22 21.32
N TYR A 111 -19.03 11.69 21.92
CA TYR A 111 -18.89 11.63 23.37
C TYR A 111 -17.73 12.50 23.87
N ASP A 112 -17.92 13.13 25.04
CA ASP A 112 -16.88 13.81 25.81
C ASP A 112 -16.55 12.97 27.06
N PHE A 113 -15.41 12.28 27.03
CA PHE A 113 -14.93 11.43 28.11
C PHE A 113 -13.50 11.83 28.52
N ARG A 114 -13.09 11.46 29.75
CA ARG A 114 -11.84 11.95 30.37
C ARG A 114 -10.57 11.64 29.56
N LEU A 115 -10.53 10.53 28.82
CA LEU A 115 -9.41 10.10 28.01
C LEU A 115 -9.48 10.57 26.54
N LYS A 116 -10.47 11.40 26.18
CA LYS A 116 -10.67 11.86 24.80
C LYS A 116 -9.42 12.51 24.20
N SER A 117 -8.75 13.37 24.97
CA SER A 117 -7.52 14.03 24.53
C SER A 117 -6.38 13.03 24.25
N PHE A 118 -6.22 12.00 25.10
CA PHE A 118 -5.23 10.96 24.88
C PHE A 118 -5.56 10.08 23.66
N SER A 119 -6.83 9.69 23.51
CA SER A 119 -7.28 8.93 22.35
C SER A 119 -7.08 9.70 21.04
N GLN A 120 -7.37 11.01 21.03
CA GLN A 120 -7.09 11.88 19.88
C GLN A 120 -5.60 11.96 19.59
N LEU A 121 -4.76 12.22 20.60
CA LEU A 121 -3.31 12.28 20.43
C LEU A 121 -2.75 10.97 19.88
N SER A 122 -3.22 9.83 20.38
CA SER A 122 -2.84 8.50 19.89
C SER A 122 -3.15 8.29 18.41
N LEU A 123 -4.25 8.84 17.90
CA LEU A 123 -4.57 8.81 16.46
C LEU A 123 -3.68 9.74 15.62
N TYR A 124 -3.14 10.81 16.20
CA TYR A 124 -2.23 11.70 15.45
C TYR A 124 -0.78 11.23 15.43
N ILE A 125 -0.32 10.53 16.47
CA ILE A 125 1.08 10.07 16.60
C ILE A 125 1.54 9.25 15.37
N PRO A 126 0.82 8.20 14.90
CA PRO A 126 1.25 7.38 13.77
C PRO A 126 1.33 8.12 12.43
N ILE A 127 0.63 9.25 12.30
CA ILE A 127 0.58 10.03 11.06
C ILE A 127 1.86 10.88 10.90
N VAL A 128 2.45 11.30 12.02
CA VAL A 128 3.67 12.12 12.04
C VAL A 128 4.94 11.27 12.05
N ILE A 129 4.88 10.08 12.66
CA ILE A 129 6.03 9.17 12.71
C ILE A 129 6.34 8.65 11.30
N PRO A 130 7.60 8.70 10.85
CA PRO A 130 8.00 8.11 9.57
C PRO A 130 7.71 6.60 9.53
N GLU A 131 7.18 6.13 8.40
CA GLU A 131 6.74 4.74 8.23
C GLU A 131 7.82 3.71 8.57
N ILE A 132 9.09 3.99 8.21
CA ILE A 132 10.23 3.12 8.51
C ILE A 132 10.44 2.96 10.01
N VAL A 133 10.37 4.07 10.77
CA VAL A 133 10.56 4.07 12.23
C VAL A 133 9.46 3.26 12.89
N MET A 134 8.21 3.46 12.46
CA MET A 134 7.08 2.69 12.95
C MET A 134 7.21 1.19 12.60
N GLY A 135 7.65 0.85 11.39
CA GLY A 135 7.86 -0.53 10.96
C GLY A 135 8.89 -1.27 11.84
N ILE A 136 10.03 -0.63 12.11
CA ILE A 136 11.04 -1.18 13.03
C ILE A 136 10.48 -1.26 14.45
N GLY A 137 9.74 -0.26 14.90
CA GLY A 137 9.12 -0.23 16.22
C GLY A 137 8.14 -1.38 16.44
N ILE A 138 7.26 -1.65 15.46
CA ILE A 138 6.29 -2.74 15.53
C ILE A 138 6.99 -4.11 15.47
N LEU A 139 8.05 -4.26 14.67
CA LEU A 139 8.87 -5.47 14.64
C LEU A 139 9.47 -5.76 16.03
N VAL A 140 10.08 -4.75 16.65
CA VAL A 140 10.65 -4.87 18.00
C VAL A 140 9.56 -5.16 19.03
N LEU A 141 8.40 -4.50 18.93
CA LEU A 141 7.24 -4.74 19.80
C LEU A 141 6.81 -6.22 19.73
N PHE A 142 6.53 -6.75 18.54
CA PHE A 142 6.12 -8.14 18.40
C PHE A 142 7.20 -9.11 18.86
N SER A 143 8.47 -8.84 18.54
CA SER A 143 9.59 -9.67 19.00
C SER A 143 9.68 -9.74 20.53
N GLN A 144 9.59 -8.60 21.21
CA GLN A 144 9.63 -8.53 22.67
C GLN A 144 8.39 -9.16 23.31
N VAL A 145 7.19 -8.84 22.81
CA VAL A 145 5.92 -9.38 23.32
C VAL A 145 5.87 -10.89 23.13
N PHE A 146 6.26 -11.42 21.97
CA PHE A 146 6.25 -12.86 21.75
C PHE A 146 7.29 -13.57 22.60
N THR A 147 8.47 -12.98 22.79
CA THR A 147 9.50 -13.52 23.70
C THR A 147 8.96 -13.58 25.13
N PHE A 148 8.37 -12.48 25.61
CA PHE A 148 7.76 -12.41 26.92
C PHE A 148 6.65 -13.45 27.11
N LEU A 149 5.71 -13.53 26.17
CA LEU A 149 4.58 -14.46 26.22
C LEU A 149 5.03 -15.92 26.13
N ASN A 150 5.97 -16.25 25.25
CA ASN A 150 6.50 -17.60 25.12
C ASN A 150 7.17 -18.08 26.41
N ASN A 151 7.89 -17.18 27.10
CA ASN A 151 8.54 -17.48 28.37
C ASN A 151 7.53 -17.56 29.53
N ALA A 152 6.60 -16.61 29.61
CA ALA A 152 5.59 -16.54 30.68
C ALA A 152 4.61 -17.72 30.62
N LEU A 153 4.23 -18.16 29.43
CA LEU A 153 3.29 -19.27 29.22
C LEU A 153 3.99 -20.63 29.10
N GLY A 154 5.34 -20.67 29.13
CA GLY A 154 6.12 -21.91 29.01
C GLY A 154 5.83 -22.69 27.72
N LEU A 155 5.56 -21.99 26.60
CA LEU A 155 5.04 -22.62 25.39
C LEU A 155 6.05 -23.62 24.79
N PRO A 156 5.64 -24.88 24.53
CA PRO A 156 6.49 -25.87 23.88
C PRO A 156 6.86 -25.42 22.47
N VAL A 157 7.97 -25.93 21.94
CA VAL A 157 8.60 -25.45 20.70
C VAL A 157 7.62 -25.38 19.51
N GLY A 158 6.66 -26.30 19.43
CA GLY A 158 5.64 -26.31 18.36
C GLY A 158 4.48 -25.33 18.52
N ALA A 159 4.29 -24.73 19.71
CA ALA A 159 3.20 -23.79 20.00
C ALA A 159 3.70 -22.35 20.26
N ARG A 160 4.99 -22.09 20.01
CA ARG A 160 5.57 -20.76 20.20
C ARG A 160 4.97 -19.75 19.22
N LEU A 161 4.64 -18.58 19.74
CA LEU A 161 4.29 -17.43 18.91
C LEU A 161 5.50 -17.02 18.08
N THR A 162 5.34 -17.04 16.77
CA THR A 162 6.37 -16.71 15.78
C THR A 162 5.87 -15.61 14.85
N MET A 163 6.82 -14.86 14.28
CA MET A 163 6.50 -13.83 13.30
C MET A 163 5.97 -14.47 12.01
N GLY A 164 5.00 -13.82 11.40
CA GLY A 164 4.39 -14.31 10.16
C GLY A 164 3.30 -13.41 9.64
N LEU A 165 2.50 -13.93 8.72
CA LEU A 165 1.38 -13.19 8.11
C LEU A 165 0.44 -12.53 9.14
N PRO A 166 0.07 -13.16 10.27
CA PRO A 166 -0.80 -12.53 11.26
C PRO A 166 -0.20 -11.28 11.90
N THR A 167 1.11 -11.28 12.21
CA THR A 167 1.78 -10.09 12.76
C THR A 167 1.78 -8.94 11.78
N VAL A 168 1.91 -9.23 10.48
CA VAL A 168 1.85 -8.21 9.43
C VAL A 168 0.43 -7.64 9.33
N ILE A 169 -0.60 -8.49 9.35
CA ILE A 169 -2.01 -8.07 9.32
C ILE A 169 -2.33 -7.13 10.49
N VAL A 170 -1.97 -7.52 11.71
CA VAL A 170 -2.23 -6.70 12.91
C VAL A 170 -1.48 -5.36 12.83
N SER A 171 -0.24 -5.37 12.33
CA SER A 171 0.54 -4.14 12.09
C SER A 171 -0.18 -3.20 11.13
N HIS A 172 -0.67 -3.71 9.98
CA HIS A 172 -1.37 -2.90 9.00
C HIS A 172 -2.71 -2.37 9.52
N ILE A 173 -3.44 -3.15 10.33
CA ILE A 173 -4.67 -2.67 10.99
C ILE A 173 -4.32 -1.51 11.92
N ALA A 174 -3.35 -1.70 12.81
CA ALA A 174 -2.93 -0.67 13.77
C ALA A 174 -2.47 0.62 13.08
N PHE A 175 -1.76 0.50 11.95
CA PHE A 175 -1.35 1.64 11.15
C PHE A 175 -2.53 2.34 10.43
N SER A 176 -3.48 1.57 9.90
CA SER A 176 -4.56 2.12 9.06
C SER A 176 -5.70 2.75 9.86
N VAL A 177 -5.96 2.28 11.08
CA VAL A 177 -7.04 2.79 11.96
C VAL A 177 -6.96 4.32 12.17
N PRO A 178 -5.79 4.91 12.51
CA PRO A 178 -5.61 6.36 12.59
C PRO A 178 -6.03 7.13 11.33
N PHE A 179 -5.62 6.66 10.15
CA PHE A 179 -5.96 7.32 8.88
C PHE A 179 -7.46 7.25 8.59
N VAL A 180 -8.07 6.09 8.79
CA VAL A 180 -9.53 5.93 8.64
C VAL A 180 -10.26 6.86 9.61
N ALA A 181 -9.88 6.84 10.89
CA ALA A 181 -10.54 7.64 11.90
C ALA A 181 -10.46 9.13 11.59
N LEU A 182 -9.29 9.63 11.16
CA LEU A 182 -9.08 11.02 10.78
C LEU A 182 -9.91 11.42 9.55
N VAL A 183 -9.94 10.60 8.50
CA VAL A 183 -10.72 10.87 7.29
C VAL A 183 -12.22 10.89 7.61
N VAL A 184 -12.72 9.93 8.39
CA VAL A 184 -14.13 9.86 8.78
C VAL A 184 -14.49 11.04 9.67
N GLN A 185 -13.66 11.38 10.66
CA GLN A 185 -13.90 12.53 11.53
C GLN A 185 -13.94 13.86 10.74
N ALA A 186 -13.03 14.06 9.79
CA ALA A 186 -13.03 15.24 8.94
C ALA A 186 -14.30 15.36 8.09
N ARG A 187 -14.90 14.23 7.67
CA ARG A 187 -16.19 14.21 6.97
C ARG A 187 -17.36 14.50 7.90
N LEU A 188 -17.36 13.91 9.08
CA LEU A 188 -18.42 14.08 10.06
C LEU A 188 -18.48 15.51 10.64
N GLN A 189 -17.37 16.25 10.69
CA GLN A 189 -17.38 17.68 11.07
C GLN A 189 -18.13 18.57 10.08
N GLY A 190 -18.26 18.14 8.83
CA GLY A 190 -18.99 18.87 7.79
C GLY A 190 -20.51 18.68 7.83
N PHE A 191 -21.04 17.79 8.69
CA PHE A 191 -22.48 17.58 8.85
C PHE A 191 -23.09 18.60 9.81
N ASP A 192 -24.26 19.12 9.45
CA ASP A 192 -25.02 20.01 10.32
C ASP A 192 -25.54 19.21 11.52
N LYS A 193 -25.15 19.66 12.73
CA LYS A 193 -25.52 19.02 14.00
C LYS A 193 -27.01 19.14 14.30
N SER A 194 -27.78 19.91 13.51
CA SER A 194 -29.23 20.03 13.68
C SER A 194 -30.02 18.77 13.30
N PHE A 195 -29.41 17.80 12.63
CA PHE A 195 -30.05 16.54 12.22
C PHE A 195 -29.78 15.36 13.17
N GLU A 196 -29.08 15.59 14.29
CA GLU A 196 -28.73 14.60 15.32
C GLU A 196 -29.32 15.00 16.69
#